data_AF-A0A1E8Q2U1-F1
#
_entry.id   AF-A0A1E8Q2U1-F1
#
_cell.length_a   1.000
_cell.length_b   1.000
_cell.length_c   1.000
_cell.angle_alpha   90.00
_cell.angle_beta   90.00
_cell.angle_gamma   90.00
#
_symmetry.space_group_name_H-M   'P 1'
#
loop_
_entity.id
_entity.type
_entity.pdbx_description
1 polymer ?
#
loop_
_entity_poly.entity_id
_entity_poly.type
_entity_poly.pdbx_seq_one_letter_code
_entity_poly.pdbx_strand_id
1 'polypeptide(L)'
;MPAGADDATNWWDSDDEYRIVYTPELATGNATIYGSAVQRPDGTLMGAEDPPRVYPQNACPEEGLTLDEARQLACQILTTVELLEGWQR
;
A
#
# COMPACT_ATOMS: atom_id res chain seq x y z
N MET A 1 1.52 -1.49 -15.05
CA MET A 1 1.22 -1.40 -13.60
C MET A 1 0.74 -2.76 -13.14
N PRO A 2 1.06 -3.20 -11.91
CA PRO A 2 0.47 -4.40 -11.32
C PRO A 2 -1.07 -4.33 -11.31
N ALA A 3 -1.73 -5.48 -11.36
CA ALA A 3 -3.20 -5.51 -11.37
C ALA A 3 -3.76 -4.92 -10.06
N GLY A 4 -4.75 -4.04 -10.19
CA GLY A 4 -5.39 -3.40 -9.03
C GLY A 4 -4.57 -2.28 -8.37
N ALA A 5 -3.42 -1.89 -8.92
CA ALA A 5 -2.75 -0.66 -8.51
C ALA A 5 -3.55 0.58 -8.98
N ASP A 6 -3.66 1.58 -8.11
CA ASP A 6 -4.48 2.78 -8.33
C ASP A 6 -3.65 3.94 -8.90
N ASP A 7 -2.38 4.04 -8.48
CA ASP A 7 -1.48 5.09 -8.92
C ASP A 7 0.00 4.67 -8.88
N ALA A 8 0.86 5.48 -9.49
CA ALA A 8 2.31 5.39 -9.39
C ALA A 8 2.99 6.76 -9.41
N THR A 9 4.16 6.85 -8.77
CA THR A 9 5.03 8.00 -8.96
C THR A 9 5.66 8.01 -10.36
N ASN A 10 6.22 9.17 -10.72
CA ASN A 10 7.20 9.24 -11.80
C ASN A 10 8.38 8.31 -11.53
N TRP A 11 9.04 7.87 -12.60
CA TRP A 11 10.33 7.21 -12.51
C TRP A 11 11.36 8.14 -11.89
N TRP A 12 12.09 7.64 -10.91
CA TRP A 12 13.23 8.30 -10.30
C TRP A 12 14.48 7.77 -10.96
N ASP A 13 15.18 8.65 -11.69
CA ASP A 13 16.42 8.36 -12.39
C ASP A 13 17.63 8.66 -11.47
N SER A 14 17.71 7.90 -10.36
CA SER A 14 18.89 7.88 -9.49
C SER A 14 19.77 6.67 -9.83
N ASP A 15 20.77 6.33 -9.01
CA ASP A 15 21.71 5.23 -9.27
C ASP A 15 21.04 3.89 -9.68
N ASP A 16 19.76 3.69 -9.31
CA ASP A 16 18.86 2.71 -9.91
C ASP A 16 17.54 3.40 -10.31
N GLU A 17 17.06 3.16 -11.54
CA GLU A 17 15.76 3.67 -12.00
C GLU A 17 14.63 2.85 -11.36
N TYR A 18 13.71 3.51 -10.65
CA TYR A 18 12.54 2.86 -10.06
C TYR A 18 11.35 3.83 -9.92
N ARG A 19 10.18 3.29 -9.59
CA ARG A 19 9.02 4.07 -9.15
C ARG A 19 8.33 3.39 -7.99
N ILE A 20 7.51 4.13 -7.27
CA ILE A 20 6.60 3.57 -6.26
C ILE A 20 5.23 3.39 -6.88
N VAL A 21 4.65 2.21 -6.70
CA VAL A 21 3.28 1.89 -7.09
C VAL A 21 2.41 1.74 -5.84
N TYR A 22 1.17 2.21 -5.89
CA TYR A 22 0.27 2.27 -4.74
C TYR A 22 -1.00 1.44 -4.94
N THR A 23 -1.49 0.83 -3.86
CA THR A 23 -2.84 0.26 -3.84
C THR A 23 -3.87 1.38 -3.74
N PRO A 24 -5.16 1.12 -4.01
CA PRO A 24 -6.23 2.05 -3.69
C PRO A 24 -6.20 2.41 -2.20
N GLU A 25 -6.60 3.64 -1.89
CA GLU A 25 -6.81 4.09 -0.51
C GLU A 25 -8.13 3.55 0.03
N LEU A 26 -8.09 2.95 1.22
CA LEU A 26 -9.26 2.41 1.92
C LEU A 26 -9.49 3.22 3.20
N ALA A 27 -10.53 4.06 3.21
CA ALA A 27 -10.85 4.91 4.35
C ALA A 27 -11.86 4.28 5.31
N THR A 28 -11.68 4.52 6.62
CA THR A 28 -12.62 4.20 7.70
C THR A 28 -12.56 5.31 8.76
N GLY A 29 -13.63 6.08 8.91
CA GLY A 29 -13.62 7.27 9.77
C GLY A 29 -12.55 8.25 9.29
N ASN A 30 -11.60 8.61 10.18
CA ASN A 30 -10.46 9.46 9.84
C ASN A 30 -9.21 8.67 9.40
N ALA A 31 -9.24 7.34 9.46
CA ALA A 31 -8.12 6.47 9.12
C ALA A 31 -8.14 6.11 7.63
N THR A 32 -6.97 6.01 7.02
CA THR A 32 -6.78 5.51 5.65
C THR A 32 -5.72 4.42 5.65
N ILE A 33 -6.01 3.31 4.99
CA ILE A 33 -5.04 2.24 4.70
C ILE A 33 -4.69 2.28 3.22
N TYR A 34 -3.40 2.23 2.91
CA TYR A 34 -2.91 1.97 1.56
C TYR A 34 -1.61 1.17 1.62
N GLY A 35 -1.26 0.55 0.51
CA GLY A 35 -0.02 -0.19 0.33
C GLY A 35 0.86 0.44 -0.71
N SER A 36 2.16 0.16 -0.65
CA SER A 36 3.08 0.51 -1.72
C SER A 36 4.12 -0.57 -1.98
N ALA A 37 4.67 -0.55 -3.18
CA ALA A 37 5.82 -1.37 -3.58
C ALA A 37 6.74 -0.59 -4.52
N VAL A 38 8.03 -0.93 -4.52
CA VAL A 38 8.99 -0.38 -5.48
C VAL A 38 9.04 -1.27 -6.72
N GLN A 39 8.84 -0.65 -7.89
CA GLN A 39 8.85 -1.30 -9.19
C GLN A 39 10.02 -0.81 -10.04
N ARG A 40 10.74 -1.74 -10.66
CA ARG A 40 11.79 -1.47 -11.66
C ARG A 40 11.21 -1.27 -13.07
N PRO A 41 11.95 -0.66 -14.02
CA PRO A 41 11.50 -0.43 -15.40
C PRO A 41 11.10 -1.71 -16.14
N ASP A 42 11.69 -2.85 -15.78
CA ASP A 42 11.32 -4.17 -16.31
C ASP A 42 9.97 -4.70 -15.80
N GLY A 43 9.33 -3.98 -14.88
CA GLY A 43 8.04 -4.32 -14.28
C GLY A 43 8.15 -5.16 -13.01
N THR A 44 9.33 -5.65 -12.63
CA THR A 44 9.53 -6.46 -11.44
C THR A 44 9.47 -5.62 -10.16
N LEU A 45 9.08 -6.25 -9.04
CA LEU A 45 9.10 -5.61 -7.73
C LEU A 45 10.39 -5.89 -6.99
N MET A 46 10.91 -4.92 -6.23
CA MET A 46 12.14 -5.03 -5.45
C MET A 46 11.95 -5.83 -4.14
N GLY A 47 11.04 -6.79 -4.09
CA GLY A 47 10.45 -7.31 -2.84
C GLY A 47 11.41 -7.86 -1.76
N ALA A 48 12.65 -8.22 -2.08
CA ALA A 48 13.66 -8.61 -1.09
C ALA A 48 14.53 -7.45 -0.58
N GLU A 49 14.76 -6.45 -1.42
CA GLU A 49 15.60 -5.28 -1.14
C GLU A 49 14.78 -4.14 -0.54
N ASP A 50 13.61 -3.86 -1.13
CA ASP A 50 12.57 -3.02 -0.56
C ASP A 50 11.21 -3.75 -0.63
N PRO A 51 10.82 -4.46 0.45
CA PRO A 51 9.58 -5.20 0.48
C PRO A 51 8.37 -4.25 0.43
N PRO A 52 7.24 -4.68 -0.17
CA PRO A 52 6.00 -3.95 -0.09
C PRO A 52 5.57 -3.67 1.35
N ARG A 53 4.91 -2.52 1.58
CA ARG A 53 4.52 -2.05 2.91
C ARG A 53 3.06 -1.64 2.92
N VAL A 54 2.42 -1.82 4.07
CA VAL A 54 1.07 -1.30 4.36
C VAL A 54 1.21 -0.11 5.31
N TYR A 55 0.56 0.99 4.97
CA TYR A 55 0.63 2.25 5.70
C TYR A 55 -0.73 2.59 6.29
N PRO A 56 -0.82 2.65 7.63
CA PRO A 56 -1.94 3.27 8.31
C PRO A 56 -1.69 4.78 8.42
N GLN A 57 -2.52 5.59 7.77
CA GLN A 57 -2.55 7.04 7.93
C GLN A 57 -3.70 7.43 8.85
N ASN A 58 -3.44 8.33 9.82
CA ASN A 58 -4.44 8.85 10.76
C ASN A 58 -5.23 7.75 11.53
N ALA A 59 -4.66 6.55 11.68
CA ALA A 59 -5.35 5.38 12.21
C ALA A 59 -5.53 5.37 13.74
N CYS A 60 -5.03 6.38 14.44
CA CYS A 60 -5.15 6.51 15.90
C CYS A 60 -5.67 7.91 16.24
N PRO A 61 -6.98 8.17 16.09
CA PRO A 61 -7.58 9.42 16.56
C PRO A 61 -7.47 9.51 18.09
N GLU A 62 -7.48 10.75 18.63
CA GLU A 62 -7.35 10.99 20.08
C GLU A 62 -8.45 10.29 20.90
N GLU A 63 -9.64 10.14 20.33
CA GLU A 63 -10.78 9.46 20.94
C GLU A 63 -10.75 7.92 20.80
N GLY A 64 -9.80 7.39 20.03
CA GLY A 64 -9.75 5.99 19.64
C GLY A 64 -10.79 5.59 18.58
N LEU A 65 -10.78 4.33 18.18
CA LEU A 65 -11.73 3.77 17.21
C LEU A 65 -12.90 3.10 17.94
N THR A 66 -14.10 3.20 17.36
CA THR A 66 -15.20 2.30 17.74
C THR A 66 -14.87 0.86 17.37
N LEU A 67 -15.59 -0.11 17.95
CA LEU A 67 -15.38 -1.53 17.64
C LEU A 67 -15.61 -1.87 16.17
N ASP A 68 -16.56 -1.21 15.52
CA ASP A 68 -16.88 -1.44 14.11
C ASP A 68 -15.83 -0.81 13.20
N GLU A 69 -15.35 0.39 13.51
CA GLU A 69 -14.24 1.03 12.79
C GLU A 69 -12.96 0.22 12.94
N ALA A 70 -12.64 -0.28 14.14
CA ALA A 70 -11.48 -1.12 14.38
C ALA A 70 -11.55 -2.42 13.56
N ARG A 71 -12.74 -3.04 13.48
CA ARG A 71 -12.94 -4.24 12.65
C ARG A 71 -12.79 -3.94 11.17
N GLN A 72 -13.39 -2.85 10.70
CA GLN A 72 -13.30 -2.44 9.31
C GLN A 72 -11.87 -2.10 8.91
N LEU A 73 -11.13 -1.40 9.77
CA LEU A 73 -9.71 -1.09 9.55
C LEU A 73 -8.86 -2.36 9.45
N ALA A 74 -9.11 -3.35 10.32
CA ALA A 74 -8.43 -4.64 10.25
C ALA A 74 -8.72 -5.37 8.93
N CYS A 75 -9.98 -5.37 8.46
CA CYS A 75 -10.32 -5.91 7.15
C CYS A 75 -9.59 -5.18 6.01
N GLN A 76 -9.49 -3.86 6.07
CA GLN A 76 -8.79 -3.07 5.04
C GLN A 76 -7.30 -3.40 4.98
N ILE A 77 -6.64 -3.54 6.14
CA ILE A 77 -5.25 -4.00 6.21
C ILE A 77 -5.09 -5.34 5.50
N LEU A 78 -5.95 -6.32 5.80
CA LEU A 78 -5.87 -7.64 5.17
C LEU A 78 -6.11 -7.58 3.65
N THR A 79 -7.10 -6.81 3.20
CA THR A 79 -7.35 -6.60 1.77
C THR A 79 -6.13 -6.00 1.06
N THR A 80 -5.47 -5.01 1.67
CA THR A 80 -4.25 -4.42 1.11
C THR A 80 -3.11 -5.43 1.08
N VAL A 81 -2.93 -6.26 2.12
CA VAL A 81 -1.92 -7.33 2.15
C VAL A 81 -2.14 -8.32 1.01
N GLU A 82 -3.37 -8.82 0.84
CA GLU A 82 -3.71 -9.78 -0.22
C GLU A 82 -3.41 -9.22 -1.62
N LEU A 83 -3.66 -7.92 -1.83
CA LEU A 83 -3.35 -7.26 -3.10
C LEU A 83 -1.83 -7.18 -3.33
N LEU A 84 -1.06 -6.77 -2.33
CA LEU A 84 0.40 -6.70 -2.42
C LEU A 84 1.05 -8.08 -2.63
N GLU A 85 0.56 -9.11 -1.96
CA GLU A 85 0.98 -10.50 -2.18
C GLU A 85 0.66 -10.96 -3.61
N GLY A 86 -0.46 -10.49 -4.17
CA GLY A 86 -0.83 -10.72 -5.56
C GLY A 86 0.16 -10.12 -6.57
N TRP A 87 0.83 -9.03 -6.22
CA TRP A 87 1.83 -8.39 -7.08
C TRP A 87 3.18 -9.10 -7.10
N GLN A 88 3.43 -9.99 -6.14
CA GLN A 88 4.70 -10.72 -6.00
C GLN A 88 4.70 -12.09 -6.70
N ARG A 89 3.59 -12.48 -7.33
CA ARG A 89 3.42 -13.78 -8.01
C ARG A 89 3.82 -13.76 -9.48
#